data_AF-A0A4Y9YJL4-F1
#
_entry.id   AF-A0A4Y9YJL4-F1
#
_cell.length_a   1.000
_cell.length_b   1.000
_cell.length_c   1.000
_cell.angle_alpha   90.00
_cell.angle_beta   90.00
_cell.angle_gamma   90.00
#
_symmetry.space_group_name_H-M   'P 1'
#
loop_
_entity.id
_entity.type
_entity.pdbx_description
1 polymer ?
#
loop_
_entity_poly.entity_id
_entity_poly.type
_entity_poly.pdbx_seq_one_letter_code
_entity_poly.pdbx_strand_id
1 'polypeptide(L)'
;MLAGKLLALQTITIKDAEWTVGSMRMEGFGYLATFNLVRHLEIINVTVPSIAHLAHLISALPGLSFLRLLVVNCSLQKHPASLVSLPLNSANLESIDVRWVAPAIEEFLVRIIQEASRVRCLEFGVASEVNIVSMGSRSQTLLDAGAASVEDLQLWISPNLSASGSTVDAAVGESYMFTLGLPD
;
A
#
# COMPACT_ATOMS: atom_id res chain seq x y z
N MET A 1 23.00 10.01 10.41
CA MET A 1 21.65 10.61 10.25
C MET A 1 21.57 11.33 8.91
N LEU A 2 20.66 10.92 8.03
CA LEU A 2 20.45 11.50 6.67
C LEU A 2 19.35 12.57 6.65
N ALA A 3 18.56 12.69 7.72
CA ALA A 3 17.54 13.72 7.89
C ALA A 3 18.14 15.11 7.71
N GLY A 4 17.47 15.95 6.91
CA GLY A 4 17.94 17.30 6.56
C GLY A 4 19.14 17.38 5.59
N LYS A 5 19.71 16.25 5.15
CA LYS A 5 20.83 16.24 4.19
C LYS A 5 20.41 15.95 2.75
N LEU A 6 19.32 15.20 2.57
CA LEU A 6 18.80 14.80 1.27
C LEU A 6 17.57 15.63 0.90
N LEU A 7 17.78 16.94 0.71
CA LEU A 7 16.68 17.89 0.48
C LEU A 7 15.96 17.69 -0.86
N ALA A 8 16.61 17.06 -1.83
CA ALA A 8 16.06 16.74 -3.15
C ALA A 8 15.47 15.32 -3.24
N LEU A 9 15.38 14.59 -2.12
CA LEU A 9 14.87 13.21 -2.11
C LEU A 9 13.38 13.20 -2.49
N GLN A 10 13.05 12.47 -3.56
CA GLN A 10 11.67 12.35 -4.06
C GLN A 10 11.05 10.97 -3.84
N THR A 11 11.89 9.94 -3.70
CA THR A 11 11.46 8.55 -3.62
C THR A 11 12.14 7.86 -2.45
N ILE A 12 11.35 7.19 -1.63
CA ILE A 12 11.82 6.25 -0.61
C ILE A 12 11.38 4.86 -1.03
N THR A 13 12.33 3.94 -1.13
CA THR A 13 12.06 2.54 -1.44
C THR A 13 12.60 1.68 -0.30
N ILE A 14 11.74 0.83 0.27
CA ILE A 14 12.08 -0.15 1.30
C ILE A 14 11.82 -1.53 0.70
N LYS A 15 12.86 -2.35 0.59
CA LYS A 15 12.79 -3.68 -0.01
C LYS A 15 13.34 -4.75 0.92
N ASP A 16 12.77 -5.95 0.85
CA ASP A 16 13.32 -7.18 1.41
C ASP A 16 13.68 -7.05 2.90
N ALA A 17 12.74 -6.55 3.70
CA ALA A 17 12.97 -6.20 5.09
C ALA A 17 11.96 -6.87 6.04
N GLU A 18 12.45 -7.31 7.19
CA GLU A 18 11.61 -7.78 8.29
C GLU A 18 11.77 -6.87 9.49
N TRP A 19 10.66 -6.25 9.92
CA TRP A 19 10.63 -5.37 11.07
C TRP A 19 10.05 -6.12 12.26
N THR A 20 10.89 -6.39 13.26
CA THR A 20 10.48 -6.98 14.53
C THR A 20 9.98 -5.92 15.50
N VAL A 21 9.18 -6.33 16.49
CA VAL A 21 8.74 -5.48 17.60
C VAL A 21 9.98 -4.96 18.34
N GLY A 22 10.31 -3.68 18.16
CA GLY A 22 11.50 -3.03 18.73
C GLY A 22 12.62 -2.69 17.74
N SER A 23 12.58 -3.21 16.50
CA SER A 23 13.54 -2.85 15.44
C SER A 23 13.30 -1.46 14.86
N MET A 24 12.02 -1.06 14.75
CA MET A 24 11.62 0.30 14.39
C MET A 24 10.93 0.97 15.57
N ARG A 25 11.55 2.04 16.05
CA ARG A 25 10.97 2.94 17.04
C ARG A 25 10.08 3.96 16.32
N MET A 26 8.87 4.16 16.81
CA MET A 26 7.88 5.06 16.19
C MET A 26 8.38 6.50 16.12
N GLU A 27 9.22 6.91 17.08
CA GLU A 27 9.88 8.21 17.11
C GLU A 27 10.81 8.42 15.91
N GLY A 28 11.33 7.32 15.34
CA GLY A 28 12.15 7.34 14.13
C GLY A 28 11.43 7.85 12.90
N PHE A 29 10.11 7.62 12.80
CA PHE A 29 9.31 8.10 11.68
C PHE A 29 9.21 9.63 11.65
N GLY A 30 9.25 10.30 12.82
CA GLY A 30 9.21 11.76 12.88
C GLY A 30 10.32 12.43 12.08
N TYR A 31 11.49 11.79 11.94
CA TYR A 31 12.58 12.32 11.11
C TYR A 31 12.26 12.30 9.61
N LEU A 32 11.33 11.45 9.16
CA LEU A 32 10.93 11.39 7.76
C LEU A 32 10.13 12.62 7.33
N ALA A 33 9.51 13.32 8.28
CA ALA A 33 8.82 14.59 8.01
C ALA A 33 9.78 15.68 7.51
N THR A 34 11.09 15.52 7.70
CA THR A 34 12.10 16.44 7.13
C THR A 34 12.27 16.28 5.62
N PHE A 35 11.77 15.19 5.02
CA PHE A 35 11.80 14.95 3.59
C PHE A 35 10.50 15.44 2.92
N ASN A 36 10.32 16.76 2.89
CA ASN A 36 9.13 17.42 2.34
C ASN A 36 8.91 17.21 0.83
N LEU A 37 9.96 16.86 0.07
CA LEU A 37 9.88 16.59 -1.37
C LEU A 37 9.61 15.13 -1.71
N VAL A 38 9.53 14.24 -0.72
CA VAL A 38 9.22 12.83 -0.98
C VAL A 38 7.76 12.72 -1.46
N ARG A 39 7.62 12.23 -2.69
CA ARG A 39 6.35 12.00 -3.37
C ARG A 39 6.02 10.53 -3.53
N HIS A 40 7.04 9.67 -3.57
CA HIS A 40 6.89 8.25 -3.82
C HIS A 40 7.40 7.44 -2.63
N LEU A 41 6.55 6.55 -2.11
CA LEU A 41 6.92 5.54 -1.13
C LEU A 41 6.64 4.16 -1.73
N GLU A 42 7.68 3.35 -1.86
CA GLU A 42 7.56 1.95 -2.26
C GLU A 42 7.99 1.03 -1.12
N ILE A 43 7.13 0.09 -0.77
CA ILE A 43 7.39 -0.96 0.23
C ILE A 43 7.17 -2.30 -0.46
N ILE A 44 8.24 -3.06 -0.65
CA ILE A 44 8.25 -4.25 -1.49
C ILE A 44 8.87 -5.43 -0.72
N ASN A 45 8.13 -6.53 -0.58
CA ASN A 45 8.56 -7.71 0.16
C ASN A 45 9.00 -7.37 1.61
N VAL A 46 8.12 -6.70 2.34
CA VAL A 46 8.39 -6.24 3.71
C VAL A 46 7.37 -6.83 4.68
N THR A 47 7.85 -7.31 5.82
CA THR A 47 6.98 -7.69 6.95
C THR A 47 7.03 -6.61 8.02
N VAL A 48 5.92 -5.89 8.20
CA VAL A 48 5.77 -4.86 9.24
C VAL A 48 5.28 -5.47 10.56
N PRO A 49 5.61 -4.88 11.72
CA PRO A 49 5.21 -5.45 13.00
C PRO A 49 3.76 -5.12 13.33
N SER A 50 3.21 -4.00 12.83
CA SER A 50 1.79 -3.69 12.94
C SER A 50 1.36 -2.67 11.90
N ILE A 51 0.04 -2.56 11.68
CA ILE A 51 -0.57 -1.52 10.84
C ILE A 51 -0.17 -0.12 11.33
N ALA A 52 -0.04 0.07 12.65
CA ALA A 52 0.35 1.36 13.21
C ALA A 52 1.72 1.82 12.70
N HIS A 53 2.68 0.92 12.52
CA HIS A 53 3.99 1.28 11.97
C HIS A 53 3.86 1.76 10.52
N LEU A 54 3.03 1.09 9.73
CA LEU A 54 2.76 1.49 8.35
C LEU A 54 2.04 2.86 8.30
N ALA A 55 1.04 3.07 9.15
CA ALA A 55 0.29 4.32 9.23
C ALA A 55 1.16 5.51 9.65
N HIS A 56 2.04 5.31 10.63
CA HIS A 56 2.99 6.35 11.04
C HIS A 56 4.04 6.65 9.97
N LEU A 57 4.53 5.62 9.26
CA LEU A 57 5.45 5.81 8.14
C LEU A 57 4.83 6.67 7.04
N ILE A 58 3.62 6.30 6.59
CA ILE A 58 2.88 7.05 5.56
C ILE A 58 2.62 8.47 6.04
N SER A 59 2.13 8.63 7.28
CA SER A 59 1.80 9.94 7.83
C SER A 59 2.98 10.86 8.05
N ALA A 60 4.18 10.29 8.21
CA ALA A 60 5.40 11.06 8.35
C ALA A 60 5.87 11.69 7.02
N LEU A 61 5.23 11.38 5.89
CA LEU A 61 5.60 11.91 4.58
C LEU A 61 4.50 12.88 4.08
N PRO A 62 4.56 14.17 4.44
CA PRO A 62 3.46 15.10 4.17
C PRO A 62 3.23 15.37 2.67
N GLY A 63 4.24 15.15 1.83
CA GLY A 63 4.16 15.35 0.38
C GLY A 63 3.75 14.11 -0.41
N LEU A 64 3.53 12.97 0.25
CA LEU A 64 3.34 11.68 -0.40
C LEU A 64 2.14 11.69 -1.35
N SER A 65 2.39 11.39 -2.63
CA SER A 65 1.36 11.34 -3.68
C SER A 65 1.22 9.96 -4.30
N PHE A 66 2.25 9.13 -4.22
CA PHE A 66 2.25 7.76 -4.74
C PHE A 66 2.67 6.78 -3.63
N LEU A 67 1.81 5.81 -3.36
CA LEU A 67 2.07 4.71 -2.42
C LEU A 67 2.03 3.38 -3.13
N ARG A 68 3.11 2.61 -3.05
CA ARG A 68 3.19 1.25 -3.58
C ARG A 68 3.49 0.25 -2.49
N LEU A 69 2.60 -0.72 -2.31
CA LEU A 69 2.71 -1.83 -1.39
C LEU A 69 2.67 -3.14 -2.17
N LEU A 70 3.79 -3.84 -2.26
CA LEU A 70 3.93 -5.09 -3.02
C LEU A 70 4.44 -6.19 -2.10
N VAL A 71 3.67 -7.28 -1.92
CA VAL A 71 4.06 -8.41 -1.05
C VAL A 71 4.38 -7.90 0.37
N VAL A 72 3.43 -7.19 0.97
CA VAL A 72 3.61 -6.61 2.33
C VAL A 72 2.81 -7.40 3.33
N ASN A 73 3.48 -7.93 4.36
CA ASN A 73 2.88 -8.73 5.42
C ASN A 73 2.86 -8.00 6.75
N CYS A 74 1.99 -8.44 7.67
CA CYS A 74 1.91 -7.94 9.03
C CYS A 74 2.06 -9.10 10.02
N SER A 75 3.06 -9.04 10.90
CA SER A 75 3.37 -10.15 11.82
C SER A 75 2.46 -10.18 13.06
N LEU A 76 1.96 -9.03 13.52
CA LEU A 76 1.09 -8.95 14.69
C LEU A 76 -0.37 -8.71 14.27
N GLN A 77 -1.16 -9.79 14.27
CA GLN A 77 -2.62 -9.75 14.04
C GLN A 77 -3.44 -9.59 15.34
N LYS A 78 -2.78 -9.42 16.50
CA LYS A 78 -3.47 -9.40 17.79
C LYS A 78 -4.17 -8.06 18.04
N HIS A 79 -5.46 -8.09 17.76
CA HIS A 79 -6.47 -7.03 17.89
C HIS A 79 -6.23 -5.84 16.97
N PRO A 80 -7.24 -5.41 16.18
CA PRO A 80 -7.19 -4.12 15.53
C PRO A 80 -7.13 -3.09 16.65
N ALA A 81 -5.94 -2.56 16.95
CA ALA A 81 -5.87 -1.26 17.60
C ALA A 81 -6.83 -0.36 16.82
N SER A 82 -7.81 0.24 17.51
CA SER A 82 -8.92 0.95 16.89
C SER A 82 -8.39 1.77 15.73
N LEU A 83 -8.65 1.31 14.49
CA LEU A 83 -8.02 1.90 13.31
C LEU A 83 -8.30 3.40 13.28
N VAL A 84 -9.45 3.81 13.82
CA VAL A 84 -9.95 5.17 14.05
C VAL A 84 -8.92 6.15 14.66
N SER A 85 -7.99 5.71 15.50
CA SER A 85 -7.01 6.60 16.16
C SER A 85 -5.65 6.67 15.48
N LEU A 86 -5.44 5.97 14.36
CA LEU A 86 -4.15 6.02 13.67
C LEU A 86 -3.97 7.39 13.00
N PRO A 87 -2.77 7.99 13.11
CA PRO A 87 -2.45 9.16 12.33
C PRO A 87 -2.52 8.76 10.86
N LEU A 88 -3.28 9.54 10.09
CA LEU A 88 -3.32 9.40 8.65
C LEU A 88 -3.20 10.78 8.00
N ASN A 89 -2.03 11.05 7.42
CA ASN A 89 -1.85 12.17 6.51
C ASN A 89 -1.87 11.65 5.06
N SER A 90 -3.07 11.55 4.50
CA SER A 90 -3.31 11.11 3.12
C SER A 90 -3.73 12.25 2.19
N ALA A 91 -3.58 13.51 2.63
CA ALA A 91 -4.13 14.67 1.95
C ALA A 91 -3.61 14.91 0.52
N ASN A 92 -2.41 14.41 0.21
CA ASN A 92 -1.78 14.53 -1.11
C ASN A 92 -1.75 13.20 -1.88
N LEU A 93 -2.31 12.13 -1.33
CA LEU A 93 -2.21 10.81 -1.94
C LEU A 93 -3.13 10.74 -3.17
N GLU A 94 -2.54 10.47 -4.33
CA GLU A 94 -3.21 10.50 -5.64
C GLU A 94 -3.24 9.12 -6.30
N SER A 95 -2.23 8.30 -6.03
CA SER A 95 -2.10 6.96 -6.61
C SER A 95 -1.68 5.93 -5.57
N ILE A 96 -2.37 4.79 -5.59
CA ILE A 96 -2.16 3.66 -4.69
C ILE A 96 -2.01 2.40 -5.53
N ASP A 97 -0.86 1.73 -5.44
CA ASP A 97 -0.59 0.41 -6.02
C ASP A 97 -0.44 -0.63 -4.91
N VAL A 98 -1.39 -1.56 -4.82
CA VAL A 98 -1.48 -2.53 -3.72
C VAL A 98 -1.59 -3.94 -4.26
N ARG A 99 -0.53 -4.72 -4.10
CA ARG A 99 -0.44 -6.06 -4.68
C ARG A 99 0.01 -7.08 -3.64
N TRP A 100 -0.82 -8.11 -3.44
CA TRP A 100 -0.51 -9.26 -2.59
C TRP A 100 -0.13 -8.86 -1.16
N VAL A 101 -0.95 -8.02 -0.52
CA VAL A 101 -0.72 -7.56 0.87
C VAL A 101 -1.56 -8.34 1.87
N ALA A 102 -1.19 -8.29 3.15
CA ALA A 102 -1.97 -8.91 4.22
C ALA A 102 -3.37 -8.26 4.36
N PRO A 103 -4.43 -9.01 4.74
CA PRO A 103 -5.81 -8.49 4.81
C PRO A 103 -5.97 -7.25 5.70
N ALA A 104 -5.24 -7.20 6.80
CA ALA A 104 -5.28 -6.08 7.72
C ALA A 104 -4.72 -4.77 7.10
N ILE A 105 -3.83 -4.90 6.10
CA ILE A 105 -3.33 -3.77 5.31
C ILE A 105 -4.39 -3.32 4.31
N GLU A 106 -5.14 -4.23 3.70
CA GLU A 106 -6.27 -3.90 2.82
C GLU A 106 -7.35 -3.09 3.57
N GLU A 107 -7.75 -3.52 4.77
CA GLU A 107 -8.71 -2.79 5.61
C GLU A 107 -8.20 -1.38 5.98
N PHE A 108 -6.91 -1.26 6.25
CA PHE A 108 -6.28 0.04 6.48
C PHE A 108 -6.33 0.93 5.24
N LEU A 109 -6.08 0.37 4.04
CA LEU A 109 -6.12 1.10 2.78
C LEU A 109 -7.53 1.55 2.39
N VAL A 110 -8.56 0.74 2.66
CA VAL A 110 -9.97 1.13 2.52
C VAL A 110 -10.22 2.45 3.23
N ARG A 111 -9.72 2.56 4.48
CA ARG A 111 -9.82 3.80 5.27
C ARG A 111 -9.04 4.94 4.64
N ILE A 112 -7.84 4.68 4.13
CA ILE A 112 -7.06 5.71 3.41
C ILE A 112 -7.86 6.27 2.25
N ILE A 113 -8.42 5.41 1.41
CA ILE A 113 -9.14 5.81 0.20
C ILE A 113 -10.41 6.60 0.58
N GLN A 114 -11.13 6.18 1.63
CA GLN A 114 -12.32 6.89 2.12
C GLN A 114 -12.01 8.28 2.70
N GLU A 115 -10.89 8.42 3.40
CA GLU A 115 -10.48 9.69 4.03
C GLU A 115 -9.71 10.61 3.06
N ALA A 116 -9.07 10.04 2.03
CA ALA A 116 -8.29 10.78 1.05
C ALA A 116 -9.16 11.27 -0.10
N SER A 117 -9.36 12.59 -0.19
CA SER A 117 -10.16 13.21 -1.24
C SER A 117 -9.50 13.22 -2.64
N ARG A 118 -8.26 12.74 -2.78
CA ARG A 118 -7.45 12.91 -3.99
C ARG A 118 -7.01 11.63 -4.69
N VAL A 119 -7.31 10.45 -4.14
CA VAL A 119 -6.91 9.20 -4.77
C VAL A 119 -7.69 9.03 -6.07
N ARG A 120 -6.99 9.10 -7.20
CA ARG A 120 -7.54 8.98 -8.56
C ARG A 120 -7.10 7.71 -9.26
N CYS A 121 -5.93 7.18 -8.89
CA CYS A 121 -5.41 5.97 -9.48
C CYS A 121 -5.33 4.87 -8.42
N LEU A 122 -6.00 3.76 -8.69
CA LEU A 122 -5.95 2.56 -7.85
C LEU A 122 -5.46 1.40 -8.71
N GLU A 123 -4.34 0.82 -8.34
CA GLU A 123 -3.86 -0.43 -8.89
C GLU A 123 -3.94 -1.51 -7.82
N PHE A 124 -4.50 -2.68 -8.15
CA PHE A 124 -4.43 -3.80 -7.22
C PHE A 124 -4.24 -5.17 -7.86
N GLY A 125 -3.65 -6.07 -7.07
CA GLY A 125 -3.32 -7.42 -7.47
C GLY A 125 -4.46 -8.40 -7.20
N VAL A 126 -4.90 -9.12 -8.21
CA VAL A 126 -5.86 -10.23 -8.10
C VAL A 126 -5.06 -11.54 -8.07
N ALA A 127 -5.19 -12.31 -6.99
CA ALA A 127 -4.62 -13.65 -6.94
C ALA A 127 -5.46 -14.60 -7.82
N SER A 128 -4.79 -15.36 -8.68
CA SER A 128 -5.44 -16.21 -9.67
C SER A 128 -6.09 -17.46 -9.06
N GLU A 129 -5.58 -17.96 -7.93
CA GLU A 129 -6.15 -19.14 -7.27
C GLU A 129 -6.10 -19.01 -5.74
N VAL A 130 -7.09 -19.60 -5.08
CA VAL A 130 -7.33 -19.75 -3.62
C VAL A 130 -8.23 -18.66 -2.99
N ASN A 131 -9.52 -19.03 -2.84
CA ASN A 131 -10.62 -18.33 -2.13
C ASN A 131 -11.21 -17.07 -2.79
N ILE A 132 -11.71 -17.25 -4.02
CA ILE A 132 -12.52 -16.28 -4.78
C ILE A 132 -13.66 -15.66 -3.92
N VAL A 133 -14.26 -16.42 -3.00
CA VAL A 133 -15.39 -15.96 -2.17
C VAL A 133 -14.97 -14.96 -1.08
N SER A 134 -13.82 -15.15 -0.43
CA SER A 134 -13.35 -14.27 0.65
C SER A 134 -12.45 -13.14 0.14
N MET A 135 -11.81 -13.31 -1.00
CA MET A 135 -10.92 -12.30 -1.59
C MET A 135 -11.66 -11.38 -2.55
N GLY A 136 -12.74 -11.89 -3.18
CA GLY A 136 -13.70 -11.09 -3.94
C GLY A 136 -14.37 -10.03 -3.08
N SER A 137 -14.76 -10.36 -1.83
CA SER A 137 -15.38 -9.37 -0.93
C SER A 137 -14.45 -8.26 -0.48
N ARG A 138 -13.14 -8.54 -0.33
CA ARG A 138 -12.15 -7.53 0.12
C ARG A 138 -11.72 -6.60 -0.98
N SER A 139 -11.43 -7.15 -2.16
CA SER A 139 -11.16 -6.37 -3.37
C SER A 139 -12.36 -5.48 -3.70
N GLN A 140 -13.58 -6.02 -3.55
CA GLN A 140 -14.80 -5.23 -3.70
C GLN A 140 -14.90 -4.11 -2.68
N THR A 141 -14.54 -4.34 -1.41
CA THR A 141 -14.56 -3.28 -0.38
C THR A 141 -13.59 -2.14 -0.72
N LEU A 142 -12.40 -2.44 -1.27
CA LEU A 142 -11.46 -1.44 -1.76
C LEU A 142 -12.00 -0.66 -2.96
N LEU A 143 -12.65 -1.35 -3.90
CA LEU A 143 -13.31 -0.74 -5.04
C LEU A 143 -14.46 0.18 -4.62
N ASP A 144 -15.33 -0.29 -3.73
CA ASP A 144 -16.46 0.45 -3.20
C ASP A 144 -16.00 1.71 -2.44
N ALA A 145 -14.86 1.61 -1.73
CA ALA A 145 -14.24 2.75 -1.08
C ALA A 145 -13.72 3.81 -2.08
N GLY A 146 -13.18 3.36 -3.22
CA GLY A 146 -12.66 4.24 -4.28
C GLY A 146 -13.70 4.74 -5.28
N ALA A 147 -14.94 4.22 -5.24
CA ALA A 147 -15.94 4.46 -6.28
C ALA A 147 -16.28 5.95 -6.52
N ALA A 148 -16.06 6.82 -5.53
CA ALA A 148 -16.36 8.24 -5.64
C ALA A 148 -15.17 9.10 -6.13
N SER A 149 -13.94 8.57 -6.13
CA SER A 149 -12.72 9.36 -6.35
C SER A 149 -11.75 8.77 -7.39
N VAL A 150 -11.76 7.45 -7.58
CA VAL A 150 -10.86 6.75 -8.50
C VAL A 150 -11.34 6.94 -9.95
N GLU A 151 -10.48 7.50 -10.78
CA GLU A 151 -10.67 7.73 -12.21
C GLU A 151 -10.02 6.59 -13.03
N ASP A 152 -8.85 6.13 -12.60
CA ASP A 152 -8.03 5.12 -13.27
C ASP A 152 -7.91 3.86 -12.40
N LEU A 153 -8.43 2.73 -12.90
CA LEU A 153 -8.31 1.44 -12.24
C LEU A 153 -7.43 0.49 -13.05
N GLN A 154 -6.39 -0.06 -12.43
CA GLN A 154 -5.56 -1.11 -13.03
C GLN A 154 -5.61 -2.39 -12.22
N LEU A 155 -5.86 -3.50 -12.91
CA LEU A 155 -5.86 -4.84 -12.31
C LEU A 155 -4.63 -5.60 -12.76
N TRP A 156 -3.90 -6.12 -11.78
CA TRP A 156 -2.74 -6.98 -12.01
C TRP A 156 -3.12 -8.42 -11.68
N ILE A 157 -3.15 -9.28 -12.70
CA ILE A 157 -3.42 -10.71 -12.49
C ILE A 157 -2.09 -11.42 -12.35
N SER A 158 -1.88 -12.13 -11.24
CA SER A 158 -0.71 -13.01 -11.13
C SER A 158 -0.86 -14.14 -12.15
N PRO A 159 0.10 -14.37 -13.06
CA PRO A 159 0.10 -15.57 -13.86
C PRO A 159 0.18 -16.77 -12.91
N ASN A 160 -0.64 -17.79 -13.16
CA ASN A 160 -0.70 -19.00 -12.36
C ASN A 160 0.70 -19.63 -12.17
N LEU A 161 1.16 -19.75 -10.92
CA LEU A 161 2.23 -20.68 -10.55
C LEU A 161 1.65 -22.11 -10.45
N SER A 162 1.03 -22.59 -11.52
CA SER A 162 0.66 -23.99 -11.69
C SER A 162 1.41 -24.59 -12.89
N ALA A 163 2.74 -24.56 -12.81
CA ALA A 163 3.58 -25.51 -13.49
C ALA A 163 4.80 -25.80 -12.61
N SER A 164 4.95 -27.06 -12.23
CA SER A 164 6.05 -27.57 -11.43
C SER A 164 7.41 -27.23 -12.03
N GLY A 165 8.35 -26.87 -11.16
CA GLY A 165 9.78 -27.10 -11.39
C GLY A 165 10.56 -25.94 -12.01
N SER A 166 11.31 -25.25 -11.15
CA SER A 166 12.56 -24.52 -11.42
C SER A 166 12.62 -23.61 -12.65
N THR A 167 12.50 -22.31 -12.45
CA THR A 167 13.64 -21.35 -12.41
C THR A 167 13.09 -19.95 -12.16
N VAL A 168 13.82 -19.18 -11.38
CA VAL A 168 13.47 -17.82 -10.98
C VAL A 168 13.59 -16.92 -12.21
N ASP A 169 12.48 -16.41 -12.71
CA ASP A 169 12.47 -15.18 -13.48
C ASP A 169 11.25 -14.35 -13.09
N ALA A 170 11.48 -13.04 -12.95
CA ALA A 170 10.54 -12.08 -12.42
C ALA A 170 9.18 -12.17 -13.14
N ALA A 171 8.15 -12.59 -12.41
CA ALA A 171 6.79 -12.69 -12.92
C ALA A 171 6.27 -11.31 -13.31
N VAL A 172 6.27 -11.03 -14.62
CA VAL A 172 5.56 -9.90 -15.23
C VAL A 172 4.08 -10.26 -15.23
N GLY A 173 3.31 -9.65 -14.33
CA GLY A 173 1.84 -9.71 -14.38
C GLY A 173 1.32 -8.94 -15.59
N GLU A 174 0.25 -9.42 -16.21
CA GLU A 174 -0.48 -8.65 -17.22
C GLU A 174 -1.31 -7.56 -16.53
N SER A 175 -1.23 -6.34 -17.05
CA SER A 175 -1.99 -5.18 -16.57
C SER A 175 -3.23 -4.97 -17.44
N TYR A 176 -4.40 -4.91 -16.82
CA TYR A 176 -5.66 -4.53 -17.46
C TYR A 176 -6.09 -3.16 -16.94
N MET A 177 -6.24 -2.18 -17.84
CA MET A 177 -6.65 -0.81 -17.50
C MET A 177 -8.13 -0.61 -17.81
N PHE A 178 -8.88 -0.13 -16.82
CA PHE A 178 -10.30 0.20 -16.94
C PHE A 178 -10.48 1.68 -16.65
N THR A 179 -11.06 2.41 -17.61
CA THR A 179 -11.53 3.79 -17.40
C THR A 179 -12.94 3.74 -16.84
N LEU A 180 -13.14 4.24 -15.61
CA LEU A 180 -14.46 4.34 -15.02
C LEU A 180 -15.21 5.52 -15.68
N GLY A 181 -16.14 5.21 -16.58
CA GLY A 181 -17.03 6.22 -17.15
C GLY A 181 -17.97 6.77 -16.08
N LEU A 182 -18.05 8.10 -15.97
CA LEU A 182 -19.09 8.78 -15.20
C LEU A 182 -20.48 8.33 -15.69
N PRO A 183 -21.44 8.03 -14.79
CA PRO A 183 -22.81 7.79 -15.20
C PRO A 183 -23.43 9.10 -15.72
N ASP A 184 -24.07 9.02 -16.91
CA ASP A 184 -24.88 10.10 -17.52
C ASP A 184 -26.11 10.47 -16.67
#